data_AF-A0A7C5IL37-F1
#
_entry.id   AF-A0A7C5IL37-F1
#
_cell.length_a   1.000
_cell.length_b   1.000
_cell.length_c   1.000
_cell.angle_alpha   90.00
_cell.angle_beta   90.00
_cell.angle_gamma   90.00
#
_symmetry.space_group_name_H-M   'P 1'
#
loop_
_entity.id
_entity.type
_entity.pdbx_description
1 polymer ?
#
loop_
_entity_poly.entity_id
_entity_poly.type
_entity_poly.pdbx_seq_one_letter_code
_entity_poly.pdbx_strand_id
1 'polypeptide(L)'
;MAFMLSTIILSIILMLGCFVAFAQEKWQGVDEAVIGKFAEEKGRQIKEPLIPLEGDAELFVFVIFSATGGFIAGYYWRQIVQR
;
A
#
# COMPACT_ATOMS: atom_id res chain seq x y z
N MET A 1 23.64 17.81 28.94
CA MET A 1 22.80 16.62 28.67
C MET A 1 21.72 16.92 27.62
N ALA A 2 20.86 17.93 27.82
CA ALA A 2 19.81 18.31 26.84
C ALA A 2 20.35 18.68 25.44
N PHE A 3 21.48 19.38 25.36
CA PHE A 3 22.11 19.74 24.08
C PHE A 3 22.58 18.52 23.27
N MET A 4 23.16 17.52 23.94
CA MET A 4 23.58 16.27 23.30
C MET A 4 22.39 15.43 22.83
N LEU A 5 21.29 15.46 23.57
CA LEU A 5 20.06 14.76 23.23
C LEU A 5 19.39 15.39 21.99
N SER A 6 19.39 16.74 21.91
CA SER A 6 18.90 17.49 20.77
C SER A 6 19.69 17.20 19.49
N THR A 7 21.02 17.13 19.57
CA THR A 7 21.86 16.80 18.39
C THR A 7 21.66 15.37 17.88
N ILE A 8 21.42 14.42 18.79
CA ILE A 8 21.12 13.03 18.41
C ILE A 8 19.76 12.94 17.71
N ILE A 9 18.74 13.60 18.26
CA ILE A 9 17.39 13.62 17.66
C ILE A 9 17.44 14.27 16.27
N LEU A 10 18.14 15.39 16.12
CA LEU A 10 18.27 16.07 14.83
C LEU A 10 18.97 15.19 13.79
N SER A 11 20.01 14.46 14.19
CA SER A 11 20.73 13.52 13.32
C SER A 11 19.83 12.36 12.87
N ILE A 12 19.03 11.80 13.78
CA ILE A 12 18.07 10.74 13.47
C ILE A 12 17.00 11.23 12.49
N ILE A 13 16.47 12.43 12.69
CA ILE A 13 15.47 13.04 11.79
C ILE A 13 16.05 13.26 10.38
N LEU A 14 17.28 13.77 10.29
CA LEU A 14 17.99 13.95 9.02
C LEU A 14 18.25 12.61 8.31
N MET A 15 18.66 11.58 9.06
CA MET A 15 18.90 10.24 8.51
C MET A 15 17.60 9.59 8.00
N LEU A 16 16.51 9.72 8.74
CA LEU A 16 15.18 9.25 8.33
C LEU A 16 14.67 10.00 7.09
N GLY A 17 14.83 11.32 7.03
CA GLY A 17 14.42 12.13 5.89
C GLY A 17 15.17 11.76 4.60
N CYS A 18 16.48 11.54 4.69
CA CYS A 18 17.26 11.05 3.55
C CYS A 18 16.82 9.66 3.09
N PHE A 19 16.49 8.75 4.01
CA PHE A 19 16.04 7.41 3.65
C PHE A 19 14.72 7.43 2.85
N VAL A 20 13.78 8.30 3.23
CA VAL A 20 12.52 8.49 2.50
C VAL A 20 12.77 9.09 1.11
N ALA A 21 13.70 10.02 0.97
CA ALA A 21 14.04 10.62 -0.33
C ALA A 21 14.68 9.64 -1.32
N PHE A 22 15.45 8.66 -0.83
CA PHE A 22 16.02 7.60 -1.68
C PHE A 22 15.02 6.49 -2.02
N ALA A 23 13.89 6.40 -1.32
CA ALA A 23 12.82 5.42 -1.59
C ALA A 23 11.90 5.83 -2.77
N GLN A 24 12.27 6.86 -3.53
CA GLN A 24 11.51 7.37 -4.67
C GLN A 24 11.57 6.45 -5.92
N GLU A 25 12.30 5.33 -5.84
CA GLU A 25 12.25 4.29 -6.86
C GLU A 25 10.84 3.68 -6.90
N LYS A 26 10.19 3.76 -8.07
CA LYS A 26 8.81 3.30 -8.26
C LYS A 26 8.74 1.83 -7.86
N TRP A 27 8.04 1.55 -6.76
CA TRP A 27 7.88 0.19 -6.28
C TRP A 27 7.16 -0.62 -7.36
N GLN A 28 7.82 -1.64 -7.90
CA GLN A 28 7.19 -2.56 -8.83
C GLN A 28 6.12 -3.33 -8.07
N GLY A 29 4.90 -3.35 -8.60
CA GLY A 29 3.81 -4.10 -8.00
C GLY A 29 4.16 -5.59 -7.95
N VAL A 30 3.57 -6.27 -6.97
CA VAL A 30 3.71 -7.73 -6.82
C VAL A 30 3.30 -8.45 -8.12
N ASP A 31 2.33 -7.89 -8.84
CA ASP A 31 1.84 -8.39 -10.12
C ASP A 31 2.92 -8.38 -11.20
N GLU A 32 3.71 -7.31 -11.33
CA GLU A 32 4.83 -7.28 -12.28
C GLU A 32 5.98 -8.18 -11.83
N ALA A 33 6.33 -8.18 -10.55
CA ALA A 33 7.52 -8.88 -10.05
C ALA A 33 7.35 -10.42 -10.01
N VAL A 34 6.12 -10.89 -9.76
CA VAL A 34 5.82 -12.31 -9.50
C VAL A 34 4.82 -12.87 -10.50
N ILE A 35 3.67 -12.22 -10.66
CA ILE A 35 2.56 -12.79 -11.44
C ILE A 35 2.90 -12.83 -12.93
N GLY A 36 3.62 -11.83 -13.45
CA GLY A 36 4.07 -11.81 -14.84
C GLY A 36 4.87 -13.06 -15.24
N LYS A 37 5.83 -13.46 -14.39
CA LYS A 37 6.65 -14.67 -14.61
C LYS A 37 5.81 -15.94 -14.61
N PHE A 38 4.90 -16.07 -13.64
CA PHE A 38 3.98 -17.20 -13.56
C PHE A 38 2.98 -17.26 -14.72
N ALA A 39 2.54 -16.11 -15.23
CA ALA A 39 1.62 -16.03 -16.36
C ALA A 39 2.32 -16.47 -17.66
N GLU A 40 3.55 -16.02 -17.87
CA GLU A 40 4.38 -16.40 -19.02
C GLU A 40 4.72 -17.89 -19.01
N GLU A 41 5.13 -18.44 -17.85
CA GLU A 41 5.34 -19.89 -17.66
C GLU A 41 4.10 -20.73 -18.00
N LYS A 42 2.91 -20.16 -17.82
CA LYS A 42 1.62 -20.80 -18.16
C LYS A 42 1.08 -20.43 -19.54
N GLY A 43 1.88 -19.75 -20.37
CA GLY A 43 1.49 -19.36 -21.74
C GLY A 43 0.37 -18.33 -21.81
N ARG A 44 0.15 -17.54 -20.75
CA ARG A 44 -0.83 -16.46 -20.73
C ARG A 44 -0.17 -15.13 -21.04
N GLN A 45 -0.80 -14.35 -21.91
CA GLN A 45 -0.39 -12.97 -22.17
C GLN A 45 -0.82 -12.07 -21.01
N ILE A 46 0.12 -11.30 -20.49
CA ILE A 46 -0.13 -10.28 -19.47
C ILE A 46 -0.93 -9.17 -20.16
N LYS A 47 -2.17 -8.98 -19.72
CA LYS A 47 -3.04 -7.92 -20.21
C LYS A 47 -2.85 -6.68 -19.35
N GLU A 48 -2.94 -5.51 -19.97
CA GLU A 48 -2.93 -4.25 -19.23
C GLU A 48 -4.05 -4.22 -18.17
N PRO A 49 -3.79 -3.63 -16.99
CA PRO A 49 -4.80 -3.44 -15.95
C PRO A 49 -6.02 -2.70 -16.51
N LEU A 50 -7.22 -3.13 -16.11
CA LEU A 50 -8.47 -2.46 -16.50
C LEU A 50 -8.58 -1.03 -15.96
N ILE A 51 -7.85 -0.76 -14.87
CA ILE A 51 -7.81 0.52 -14.19
C ILE A 51 -6.32 0.86 -14.06
N PRO A 52 -5.81 1.88 -14.77
CA PRO A 52 -4.40 2.26 -14.72
C PRO A 52 -4.11 3.12 -13.47
N LEU A 53 -4.40 2.57 -12.29
CA LEU A 53 -4.01 3.18 -11.01
C LEU A 53 -2.71 2.52 -10.55
N GLU A 54 -1.75 3.31 -10.10
CA GLU A 54 -0.46 2.83 -9.63
C GLU A 54 -0.16 3.37 -8.23
N GLY A 55 0.54 2.55 -7.43
CA GLY A 55 1.04 2.95 -6.11
C GLY A 55 -0.08 3.37 -5.14
N ASP A 56 0.07 4.55 -4.55
CA ASP A 56 -0.77 5.02 -3.44
C ASP A 56 -2.24 5.22 -3.82
N ALA A 57 -2.55 5.45 -5.09
CA ALA A 57 -3.92 5.69 -5.54
C ALA A 57 -4.77 4.40 -5.47
N GLU A 58 -4.21 3.24 -5.82
CA GLU A 58 -4.88 1.96 -5.67
C GLU A 58 -5.14 1.65 -4.18
N LEU A 59 -4.12 1.85 -3.35
CA LEU A 59 -4.22 1.63 -1.90
C LEU A 59 -5.27 2.54 -1.26
N PHE A 60 -5.34 3.80 -1.71
CA PHE A 60 -6.35 4.75 -1.24
C PHE A 60 -7.77 4.30 -1.57
N VAL A 61 -8.00 3.83 -2.80
CA VAL A 61 -9.29 3.27 -3.22
C VAL A 61 -9.63 2.05 -2.38
N PHE A 62 -8.68 1.13 -2.20
CA PHE A 62 -8.86 -0.06 -1.37
C PHE A 62 -9.29 0.30 0.06
N VAL A 63 -8.66 1.29 0.69
CA VAL A 63 -9.02 1.76 2.04
C VAL A 63 -10.44 2.33 2.09
N ILE A 64 -10.84 3.15 1.10
CA ILE A 64 -12.20 3.70 1.05
C ILE A 64 -13.25 2.59 0.94
N PHE A 65 -13.03 1.64 0.03
CA PHE A 65 -13.97 0.54 -0.20
C PHE A 65 -14.04 -0.38 1.01
N SER A 66 -12.90 -0.74 1.60
CA SER A 66 -12.85 -1.60 2.79
C SER A 66 -13.46 -0.94 4.02
N ALA A 67 -13.17 0.35 4.26
CA ALA A 67 -13.79 1.10 5.36
C ALA A 67 -15.31 1.20 5.20
N THR A 68 -15.77 1.58 4.00
CA THR A 68 -17.21 1.70 3.69
C THR A 68 -17.91 0.35 3.80
N GLY A 69 -17.35 -0.69 3.18
CA GLY A 69 -17.90 -2.04 3.23
C GLY A 69 -17.93 -2.60 4.65
N GLY A 70 -16.86 -2.41 5.42
CA GLY A 70 -16.78 -2.80 6.83
C GLY A 70 -17.81 -2.08 7.70
N PHE A 71 -18.04 -0.79 7.47
CA PHE A 71 -19.05 -0.02 8.19
C PHE A 71 -20.47 -0.48 7.86
N ILE A 72 -20.79 -0.68 6.58
CA ILE A 72 -22.10 -1.19 6.14
C ILE A 72 -22.33 -2.59 6.73
N ALA A 73 -21.37 -3.50 6.58
CA ALA A 73 -21.47 -4.86 7.11
C ALA A 73 -21.63 -4.87 8.64
N GLY A 74 -20.89 -4.01 9.35
CA GLY A 74 -20.99 -3.84 10.79
C GLY A 74 -22.35 -3.29 11.24
N TYR A 75 -22.88 -2.28 10.53
CA TYR A 75 -24.19 -1.70 10.83
C TYR A 75 -25.32 -2.73 10.66
N TYR A 76 -25.28 -3.48 9.56
CA TYR A 76 -26.30 -4.49 9.25
C TYR A 76 -26.04 -5.86 9.89
N TRP A 77 -24.96 -6.03 10.65
CA TRP A 77 -24.56 -7.30 11.26
C TRP A 77 -25.70 -7.97 12.04
N ARG A 78 -26.47 -7.18 12.80
CA ARG A 78 -27.62 -7.69 13.57
C ARG A 78 -28.73 -8.26 12.68
N GLN A 79 -29.00 -7.64 11.53
CA GLN A 79 -30.01 -8.12 10.58
C GLN A 79 -29.57 -9.39 9.84
N ILE A 80 -28.26 -9.59 9.70
CA ILE A 80 -27.68 -10.78 9.06
C ILE A 80 -27.66 -11.96 10.06
N VAL A 81 -27.30 -11.70 11.32
CA VAL A 81 -27.10 -12.74 12.35
C VAL A 81 -28.39 -13.14 13.06
N GLN A 82 -29.38 -12.24 13.20
CA GLN A 82 -30.66 -12.55 13.87
C GLN A 82 -31.75 -13.01 12.89
N ARG A 83 -31.37 -13.67 11.79
CA ARG A 83 -32.31 -14.42 10.96
C ARG A 83 -32.59 -15.80 11.53
#